data_AF-R0KNT0-F1
#
_entry.id   AF-R0KNT0-F1
#
_cell.length_a   1.000
_cell.length_b   1.000
_cell.length_c   1.000
_cell.angle_alpha   90.00
_cell.angle_beta   90.00
_cell.angle_gamma   90.00
#
_symmetry.space_group_name_H-M   'P 1'
#
loop_
_entity.id
_entity.type
_entity.pdbx_description
1 polymer ?
#
loop_
_entity_poly.entity_id
_entity_poly.type
_entity_poly.pdbx_seq_one_letter_code
_entity_poly.pdbx_strand_id
1 'polypeptide(L)'
;MNLGILQHTIIPNLCKVCNEINDNYTKIYEKIKEIKQSSRNYDPELINKIEQKNIVNIKVFNKNSAIIENIRLRTEKLILAFEKSVSEYREIKFISKPSALNVIYKIKYDLASEICKETNQSLENLKIVQDKFQSYKAQVESILVLLFKYLKMTPEAFKADEEVKKVLFFLN
;
A
#
# COMPACT_ATOMS: atom_id res chain seq x y z
N MET A 1 -0.61 -14.42 19.09
CA MET A 1 -1.61 -14.56 18.00
C MET A 1 -1.31 -13.50 16.95
N ASN A 2 -0.90 -13.90 15.74
CA ASN A 2 -0.40 -12.99 14.70
C ASN A 2 -1.48 -12.05 14.12
N LEU A 3 -2.77 -12.36 14.32
CA LEU A 3 -3.90 -11.57 13.85
C LEU A 3 -3.92 -10.14 14.45
N GLY A 4 -3.62 -9.99 15.75
CA GLY A 4 -3.57 -8.68 16.40
C GLY A 4 -2.41 -7.81 15.89
N ILE A 5 -1.27 -8.42 15.58
CA ILE A 5 -0.11 -7.74 14.97
C ILE A 5 -0.46 -7.28 13.55
N LEU A 6 -1.15 -8.13 12.78
CA LEU A 6 -1.68 -7.80 11.45
C LEU A 6 -2.62 -6.60 11.51
N GLN A 7 -3.63 -6.65 12.37
CA GLN A 7 -4.68 -5.64 12.48
C GLN A 7 -4.16 -4.29 12.99
N HIS A 8 -3.35 -4.29 14.05
CA HIS A 8 -3.02 -3.06 14.76
C HIS A 8 -1.66 -2.48 14.38
N THR A 9 -0.80 -3.24 13.68
CA THR A 9 0.55 -2.79 13.34
C THR A 9 0.82 -2.84 11.84
N ILE A 10 0.76 -4.03 11.22
CA ILE A 10 1.26 -4.20 9.85
C ILE A 10 0.34 -3.51 8.84
N ILE A 11 -0.98 -3.80 8.87
CA ILE A 11 -1.94 -3.22 7.93
C ILE A 11 -2.00 -1.69 8.07
N PRO A 12 -2.15 -1.10 9.27
CA PRO A 12 -2.17 0.36 9.41
C PRO A 12 -0.90 1.04 8.91
N ASN A 13 0.28 0.47 9.16
CA ASN A 13 1.54 1.04 8.68
C ASN A 13 1.62 1.01 7.15
N LEU A 14 1.21 -0.09 6.52
CA LEU A 14 1.18 -0.16 5.05
C LEU A 14 0.15 0.80 4.45
N CYS A 15 -1.02 0.97 5.07
CA CYS A 15 -1.98 1.99 4.67
C CYS A 15 -1.41 3.42 4.76
N LYS A 16 -0.62 3.74 5.79
CA LYS A 16 0.08 5.03 5.87
C LYS A 16 1.05 5.23 4.70
N VAL A 17 1.83 4.20 4.37
CA VAL A 17 2.74 4.26 3.21
C VAL A 17 1.95 4.40 1.90
N CYS A 18 0.79 3.72 1.74
CA CYS A 18 -0.09 3.94 0.59
C CYS A 18 -0.45 5.42 0.45
N ASN A 19 -0.86 6.05 1.55
CA ASN A 19 -1.31 7.44 1.56
C ASN A 19 -0.17 8.39 1.21
N GLU A 20 1.02 8.19 1.78
CA GLU A 20 2.21 8.98 1.45
C GLU A 20 2.56 8.91 -0.05
N ILE A 21 2.48 7.72 -0.64
CA ILE A 21 2.74 7.52 -2.08
C ILE A 21 1.67 8.24 -2.92
N ASN A 22 0.40 8.13 -2.54
CA ASN A 22 -0.70 8.84 -3.22
C ASN A 22 -0.55 10.36 -3.15
N ASP A 23 -0.19 10.90 -1.98
CA ASP A 23 0.05 12.32 -1.80
C ASP A 23 1.20 12.79 -2.69
N ASN A 24 2.26 11.99 -2.80
CA ASN A 24 3.38 12.29 -3.67
C ASN A 24 3.01 12.24 -5.16
N TYR A 25 2.16 11.30 -5.58
CA TYR A 25 1.61 11.31 -6.95
C TYR A 25 0.79 12.58 -7.24
N THR A 26 -0.04 13.02 -6.29
CA THR A 26 -0.79 14.27 -6.41
C THR A 26 0.16 15.47 -6.58
N LYS A 27 1.20 15.56 -5.74
CA LYS A 27 2.23 16.62 -5.86
C LYS A 27 2.94 16.59 -7.21
N ILE A 28 3.23 15.41 -7.76
CA ILE A 28 3.83 15.28 -9.11
C ILE A 28 2.91 15.92 -10.16
N TYR A 29 1.62 15.60 -10.13
CA TYR A 29 0.66 16.17 -11.07
C TYR A 29 0.56 17.70 -10.94
N GLU A 30 0.52 18.21 -9.72
CA GLU A 30 0.51 19.65 -9.46
C GLU A 30 1.77 20.32 -10.03
N LYS A 31 2.94 19.72 -9.81
CA LYS A 31 4.21 20.25 -10.34
C LYS A 31 4.29 20.19 -11.86
N ILE A 32 3.82 19.12 -12.48
CA ILE A 32 3.72 19.02 -13.95
C ILE A 32 2.81 20.13 -14.48
N LYS A 33 1.66 20.36 -13.84
CA LYS A 33 0.73 21.43 -14.23
C LYS A 33 1.38 22.80 -14.09
N GLU A 34 2.09 23.06 -12.99
CA GLU A 34 2.85 24.28 -12.78
C GLU A 34 3.91 24.49 -13.88
N ILE A 35 4.67 23.47 -14.25
CA ILE A 35 5.68 23.54 -15.33
C ILE A 35 5.04 23.89 -16.69
N LYS A 36 3.92 23.21 -17.02
CA LYS A 36 3.16 23.45 -18.26
C LYS A 36 2.59 24.89 -18.33
N GLN A 37 2.25 25.47 -17.17
CA GLN A 37 1.69 26.83 -17.08
C GLN A 37 2.76 27.93 -16.98
N SER A 38 3.91 27.64 -16.39
CA SER A 38 4.92 28.65 -16.03
C SER A 38 5.91 29.00 -17.15
N SER A 39 6.06 28.19 -18.19
CA SER A 39 7.27 28.26 -19.00
C SER A 39 7.09 28.60 -20.48
N ARG A 40 7.85 29.63 -20.88
CA ARG A 40 8.19 29.99 -22.26
C ARG A 40 9.26 29.08 -22.88
N ASN A 41 9.79 28.07 -22.16
CA ASN A 41 10.89 27.19 -22.59
C ASN A 41 10.94 25.84 -21.82
N TYR A 42 9.80 25.22 -21.46
CA TYR A 42 9.87 23.83 -20.98
C TYR A 42 10.22 22.87 -22.12
N ASP A 43 10.88 21.77 -21.76
CA ASP A 43 11.01 20.60 -22.61
C ASP A 43 9.71 19.76 -22.53
N PRO A 44 8.83 19.83 -23.55
CA PRO A 44 7.59 19.07 -23.54
C PRO A 44 7.82 17.56 -23.61
N GLU A 45 8.92 17.10 -24.20
CA GLU A 45 9.21 15.67 -24.36
C GLU A 45 9.52 15.05 -22.99
N LEU A 46 10.39 15.69 -22.21
CA LEU A 46 10.74 15.24 -20.87
C LEU A 46 9.50 15.21 -19.95
N ILE A 47 8.70 16.27 -19.95
CA ILE A 47 7.52 16.36 -19.08
C ILE A 47 6.46 15.32 -19.46
N ASN A 48 6.20 15.12 -20.76
CA ASN A 48 5.29 14.09 -21.23
C ASN A 48 5.79 12.69 -20.87
N LYS A 49 7.10 12.45 -20.94
CA LYS A 49 7.70 11.18 -20.54
C LYS A 49 7.52 10.90 -19.04
N ILE A 50 7.74 11.90 -18.19
CA ILE A 50 7.50 11.78 -16.75
C ILE A 50 6.02 11.49 -16.48
N GLU A 51 5.11 12.22 -17.13
CA GLU A 51 3.65 12.04 -16.98
C GLU A 51 3.20 10.63 -17.39
N GLN A 52 3.66 10.13 -18.53
CA GLN A 52 3.37 8.77 -18.99
C GLN A 52 3.89 7.70 -18.03
N LYS A 53 5.15 7.82 -17.59
CA LYS A 53 5.73 6.89 -16.61
C LYS A 53 4.95 6.91 -15.30
N ASN A 54 4.55 8.10 -14.85
CA ASN A 54 3.76 8.29 -13.63
C ASN A 54 2.40 7.60 -13.73
N ILE A 55 1.71 7.71 -14.88
CA ILE A 55 0.42 7.03 -15.13
C ILE A 55 0.58 5.51 -15.04
N VAL A 56 1.63 4.95 -15.65
CA VAL A 56 1.90 3.50 -15.59
C VAL A 56 2.16 3.07 -14.15
N ASN A 57 3.00 3.82 -13.43
CA ASN A 57 3.36 3.52 -12.04
C ASN A 57 2.14 3.59 -11.10
N ILE A 58 1.28 4.59 -11.25
CA ILE A 58 0.02 4.71 -10.49
C ILE A 58 -0.88 3.49 -10.72
N LYS A 59 -1.00 3.01 -11.97
CA LYS A 59 -1.82 1.84 -12.28
C LYS A 59 -1.31 0.59 -11.56
N VAL A 60 0.00 0.38 -11.53
CA VAL A 60 0.62 -0.76 -10.84
C VAL A 60 0.51 -0.59 -9.31
N PHE A 61 0.72 0.61 -8.81
CA PHE A 61 0.55 0.95 -7.40
C PHE A 61 -0.89 0.68 -6.93
N ASN A 62 -1.90 1.16 -7.65
CA ASN A 62 -3.31 0.97 -7.31
C ASN A 62 -3.71 -0.50 -7.23
N LYS A 63 -3.17 -1.35 -8.13
CA LYS A 63 -3.37 -2.81 -8.05
C LYS A 63 -2.84 -3.40 -6.75
N ASN A 64 -1.65 -2.98 -6.30
CA ASN A 64 -1.07 -3.48 -5.05
C ASN A 64 -1.74 -2.87 -3.81
N SER A 65 -2.19 -1.61 -3.89
CA SER A 65 -2.98 -0.96 -2.82
C SER A 65 -4.30 -1.70 -2.58
N ALA A 66 -4.98 -2.15 -3.64
CA ALA A 66 -6.19 -2.95 -3.54
C ALA A 66 -5.97 -4.30 -2.82
N ILE A 67 -4.76 -4.88 -2.86
CA ILE A 67 -4.42 -6.10 -2.11
C ILE A 67 -4.43 -5.82 -0.61
N ILE A 68 -3.83 -4.71 -0.17
CA ILE A 68 -3.82 -4.31 1.26
C ILE A 68 -5.25 -4.10 1.76
N GLU A 69 -6.06 -3.40 0.98
CA GLU A 69 -7.45 -3.14 1.34
C GLU A 69 -8.27 -4.44 1.44
N ASN A 70 -8.05 -5.39 0.53
CA ASN A 70 -8.69 -6.70 0.60
C ASN A 70 -8.26 -7.47 1.86
N ILE A 71 -6.97 -7.46 2.18
CA ILE A 71 -6.44 -8.10 3.40
C ILE A 71 -7.02 -7.44 4.66
N ARG A 72 -7.16 -6.11 4.68
CA ARG A 72 -7.82 -5.38 5.77
C ARG A 72 -9.25 -5.86 5.99
N LEU A 73 -10.07 -5.86 4.94
CA LEU A 73 -11.47 -6.28 5.00
C LEU A 73 -11.63 -7.75 5.40
N ARG A 74 -10.76 -8.64 4.91
CA ARG A 74 -10.76 -10.06 5.32
C ARG A 74 -10.38 -10.23 6.79
N THR A 75 -9.36 -9.52 7.25
CA THR A 75 -8.92 -9.54 8.65
C THR A 75 -10.06 -9.08 9.57
N GLU A 76 -10.73 -7.98 9.23
CA GLU A 76 -11.90 -7.47 9.96
C GLU A 76 -13.04 -8.49 10.04
N LYS A 77 -13.37 -9.16 8.91
CA LYS A 77 -14.38 -10.22 8.89
C LYS A 77 -14.03 -11.40 9.79
N LEU A 78 -12.77 -11.84 9.79
CA LEU A 78 -12.31 -12.95 10.63
C LEU A 78 -12.38 -12.60 12.12
N ILE A 79 -12.05 -11.37 12.49
CA ILE A 79 -12.17 -10.89 13.87
C ILE A 79 -13.63 -10.91 14.32
N LEU A 80 -14.54 -10.37 13.51
CA LEU A 80 -15.97 -10.38 13.82
C LEU A 80 -16.52 -11.81 13.96
N ALA A 81 -16.09 -12.73 13.10
CA ALA A 81 -16.45 -14.14 13.20
C ALA A 81 -15.93 -14.77 14.49
N PHE A 82 -14.68 -14.48 14.88
CA PHE A 82 -14.09 -14.92 16.13
C PHE A 82 -14.83 -14.39 17.36
N GLU A 83 -15.11 -13.08 17.39
CA GLU A 83 -15.84 -12.44 18.49
C GLU A 83 -17.24 -13.03 18.66
N LYS A 84 -17.95 -13.26 17.54
CA LYS A 84 -19.26 -13.92 17.55
C LYS A 84 -19.17 -15.32 18.13
N SER A 85 -18.22 -16.14 17.67
CA SER A 85 -18.02 -17.49 18.20
C SER A 85 -17.62 -17.50 19.68
N VAL A 86 -16.82 -16.55 20.15
CA VAL A 86 -16.51 -16.40 21.58
C VAL A 86 -17.76 -16.05 22.39
N SER A 87 -18.64 -15.19 21.87
CA SER A 87 -19.92 -14.87 22.51
C SER A 87 -20.81 -16.10 22.61
N GLU A 88 -21.02 -16.82 21.50
CA GLU A 88 -21.79 -18.06 21.45
C GLU A 88 -21.23 -19.10 22.43
N TYR A 89 -19.90 -19.26 22.49
CA TYR A 89 -19.24 -20.13 23.47
C TYR A 89 -19.56 -19.72 24.92
N ARG A 90 -19.49 -18.43 25.25
CA ARG A 90 -19.77 -17.94 26.61
C ARG A 90 -21.21 -18.23 27.04
N GLU A 91 -22.16 -18.18 26.11
CA GLU A 91 -23.56 -18.50 26.35
C GLU A 91 -23.79 -19.99 26.61
N ILE A 92 -23.10 -20.86 25.85
CA ILE A 92 -23.35 -22.32 25.91
C ILE A 92 -22.46 -23.08 26.89
N LYS A 93 -21.33 -22.53 27.37
CA LYS A 93 -20.34 -23.28 28.17
C LYS A 93 -20.88 -23.83 29.49
N PHE A 94 -22.03 -23.32 29.95
CA PHE A 94 -22.74 -23.79 31.15
C PHE A 94 -23.87 -24.77 30.85
N ILE A 95 -24.10 -25.13 29.58
CA ILE A 95 -25.16 -26.02 29.13
C ILE A 95 -24.55 -27.39 28.82
N SER A 96 -24.79 -28.39 29.67
CA SER A 96 -24.37 -29.78 29.50
C SER A 96 -25.27 -30.54 28.52
N LYS A 97 -25.35 -30.07 27.26
CA LYS A 97 -26.08 -30.75 26.17
C LYS A 97 -25.13 -31.21 25.05
N PRO A 98 -25.33 -32.40 24.45
CA PRO A 98 -24.51 -32.89 23.34
C PRO A 98 -24.42 -31.93 22.15
N SER A 99 -25.47 -31.15 21.87
CA SER A 99 -25.45 -30.12 20.83
C SER A 99 -24.49 -28.97 21.14
N ALA A 100 -24.22 -28.66 22.42
CA ALA A 100 -23.23 -27.67 22.82
C ALA A 100 -21.79 -28.16 22.56
N LEU A 101 -21.53 -29.47 22.60
CA LEU A 101 -20.21 -30.04 22.27
C LEU A 101 -19.85 -29.86 20.79
N ASN A 102 -20.82 -29.95 19.88
CA ASN A 102 -20.60 -29.70 18.44
C ASN A 102 -20.22 -28.24 18.18
N VAL A 103 -20.84 -27.29 18.90
CA VAL A 103 -20.51 -25.87 18.80
C VAL A 103 -19.12 -25.60 19.37
N ILE A 104 -18.75 -26.23 20.49
CA ILE A 104 -17.39 -26.14 21.07
C ILE A 104 -16.33 -26.68 20.09
N TYR A 105 -16.60 -27.79 19.42
CA TYR A 105 -15.69 -28.39 18.44
C TYR A 105 -15.47 -27.46 17.23
N LYS A 106 -16.57 -26.95 16.65
CA LYS A 106 -16.54 -26.03 15.50
C LYS A 106 -15.81 -24.72 15.81
N ILE A 107 -15.99 -24.19 17.02
CA ILE A 107 -15.31 -22.97 17.49
C ILE A 107 -13.81 -23.22 17.73
N LYS A 108 -13.43 -24.37 18.32
CA LYS A 108 -12.03 -24.66 18.67
C LYS A 108 -11.15 -25.02 17.48
N TYR A 109 -11.67 -25.79 16.52
CA TYR A 109 -10.84 -26.41 15.50
C TYR A 109 -11.01 -25.77 14.13
N ASP A 110 -12.24 -25.63 13.64
CA ASP A 110 -12.47 -25.14 12.26
C ASP A 110 -12.11 -23.65 12.15
N LEU A 111 -12.64 -22.82 13.06
CA LEU A 111 -12.40 -21.39 13.03
C LEU A 111 -10.95 -21.01 13.35
N ALA A 112 -10.32 -21.72 14.30
CA ALA A 112 -8.91 -21.49 14.64
C ALA A 112 -7.98 -21.87 13.48
N SER A 113 -8.29 -22.98 12.78
CA SER A 113 -7.56 -23.41 11.59
C SER A 113 -7.70 -22.39 10.45
N GLU A 114 -8.92 -21.90 10.20
CA GLU A 114 -9.20 -20.88 9.19
C GLU A 114 -8.47 -19.56 9.49
N ILE A 115 -8.51 -19.09 10.73
CA ILE A 115 -7.76 -17.91 11.18
C ILE A 115 -6.27 -18.09 10.95
N CYS A 116 -5.69 -19.24 11.33
CA CYS A 116 -4.27 -19.51 11.11
C CYS A 116 -3.89 -19.49 9.63
N LYS A 117 -4.69 -20.13 8.77
CA LYS A 117 -4.46 -20.19 7.33
C LYS A 117 -4.51 -18.80 6.69
N GLU A 118 -5.57 -18.04 6.94
CA GLU A 118 -5.76 -16.70 6.38
C GLU A 118 -4.72 -15.71 6.92
N THR A 119 -4.34 -15.83 8.19
CA THR A 119 -3.27 -15.00 8.80
C THR A 119 -1.93 -15.23 8.11
N ASN A 120 -1.53 -16.50 7.89
CA ASN A 120 -0.27 -16.83 7.25
C ASN A 120 -0.25 -16.36 5.78
N GLN A 121 -1.33 -16.62 5.04
CA GLN A 121 -1.45 -16.17 3.66
C GLN A 121 -1.43 -14.63 3.55
N SER A 122 -2.07 -13.94 4.48
CA SER A 122 -2.04 -12.47 4.55
C SER A 122 -0.63 -11.95 4.82
N LEU A 123 0.12 -12.57 5.74
CA LEU A 123 1.51 -12.18 6.03
C LEU A 123 2.43 -12.33 4.81
N GLU A 124 2.31 -13.45 4.07
CA GLU A 124 3.08 -13.66 2.84
C GLU A 124 2.78 -12.60 1.79
N ASN A 125 1.49 -12.33 1.54
CA ASN A 125 1.07 -11.30 0.60
C ASN A 125 1.56 -9.90 1.01
N LEU A 126 1.46 -9.57 2.30
CA LEU A 126 1.90 -8.26 2.81
C LEU A 126 3.41 -8.09 2.68
N LYS A 127 4.21 -9.13 2.86
CA LYS A 127 5.66 -9.07 2.64
C LYS A 127 6.00 -8.72 1.19
N ILE A 128 5.37 -9.40 0.24
CA ILE A 128 5.55 -9.12 -1.21
C ILE A 128 5.14 -7.67 -1.54
N VAL A 129 4.06 -7.19 -0.94
CA VAL A 129 3.58 -5.82 -1.17
C VAL A 129 4.51 -4.79 -0.52
N GLN A 130 5.03 -5.05 0.67
CA GLN A 130 5.93 -4.16 1.40
C GLN A 130 7.20 -3.85 0.60
N ASP A 131 7.85 -4.86 0.03
CA ASP A 131 9.06 -4.68 -0.77
C ASP A 131 8.78 -3.82 -2.02
N LYS A 132 7.64 -4.06 -2.68
CA LYS A 132 7.19 -3.25 -3.83
C LYS A 132 6.93 -1.79 -3.43
N PHE A 133 6.35 -1.57 -2.27
CA PHE A 133 6.00 -0.24 -1.78
C PHE A 133 7.20 0.63 -1.47
N GLN A 134 8.27 0.05 -0.93
CA GLN A 134 9.53 0.78 -0.74
C GLN A 134 10.12 1.23 -2.09
N SER A 135 10.07 0.35 -3.09
CA SER A 135 10.51 0.69 -4.45
C SER A 135 9.64 1.81 -5.05
N TYR A 136 8.31 1.74 -4.93
CA TYR A 136 7.43 2.81 -5.41
C TYR A 136 7.70 4.14 -4.71
N LYS A 137 7.84 4.12 -3.38
CA LYS A 137 8.13 5.34 -2.61
C LYS A 137 9.41 6.03 -3.10
N ALA A 138 10.50 5.27 -3.23
CA ALA A 138 11.77 5.80 -3.73
C ALA A 138 11.65 6.39 -5.14
N GLN A 139 10.91 5.74 -6.04
CA GLN A 139 10.69 6.23 -7.40
C GLN A 139 9.91 7.54 -7.43
N VAL A 140 8.81 7.63 -6.70
CA VAL A 140 7.94 8.81 -6.68
C VAL A 140 8.65 9.99 -6.00
N GLU A 141 9.39 9.75 -4.92
CA GLU A 141 10.23 10.76 -4.27
C GLU A 141 11.32 11.29 -5.22
N SER A 142 11.97 10.39 -5.97
CA SER A 142 13.00 10.77 -6.96
C SER A 142 12.42 11.63 -8.09
N ILE A 143 11.23 11.30 -8.58
CA ILE A 143 10.53 12.12 -9.60
C ILE A 143 10.17 13.49 -9.05
N LEU A 144 9.69 13.57 -7.79
CA LEU A 144 9.40 14.85 -7.15
C LEU A 144 10.66 15.72 -7.06
N VAL A 145 11.79 15.17 -6.61
CA VAL A 145 13.07 15.90 -6.53
C VAL A 145 13.46 16.43 -7.90
N LEU A 146 13.36 15.60 -8.95
CA LEU A 146 13.62 16.02 -10.33
C LEU A 146 12.73 17.21 -10.73
N LEU A 147 11.42 17.15 -10.48
CA LEU A 147 10.49 18.23 -10.84
C LEU A 147 10.74 19.52 -10.03
N PHE A 148 11.10 19.40 -8.75
CA PHE A 148 11.49 20.55 -7.93
C PHE A 148 12.77 21.21 -8.43
N LYS A 149 13.78 20.41 -8.79
CA LYS A 149 15.03 20.90 -9.38
C LYS A 149 14.76 21.57 -10.73
N TYR A 150 13.92 20.96 -11.57
CA TYR A 150 13.53 21.49 -12.87
C TYR A 150 12.90 22.89 -12.78
N LEU A 151 12.09 23.15 -11.75
CA LEU A 151 11.45 24.45 -11.53
C LEU A 151 12.38 25.54 -10.95
N LYS A 152 13.46 25.14 -10.26
CA LYS A 152 14.30 26.08 -9.48
C LYS A 152 15.68 26.32 -10.06
N MET A 153 16.20 25.39 -10.85
CA MET A 153 17.56 25.45 -11.38
C MET A 153 17.57 26.05 -12.79
N THR A 154 18.71 26.63 -13.19
CA THR A 154 18.94 26.96 -14.60
C THR A 154 19.08 25.67 -15.43
N PRO A 155 18.79 25.70 -16.74
CA PRO A 155 18.92 24.52 -17.60
C PRO A 155 20.31 23.86 -17.55
N GLU A 156 21.37 24.65 -17.43
CA GLU A 156 22.76 24.18 -17.37
C GLU A 156 23.03 23.46 -16.05
N ALA A 157 22.60 24.05 -14.92
CA ALA A 157 22.75 23.45 -13.60
C ALA A 157 21.92 22.17 -13.47
N PHE A 158 20.70 22.16 -14.02
CA PHE A 158 19.84 20.98 -14.05
C PHE A 158 20.49 19.82 -14.81
N LYS A 159 21.07 20.07 -15.99
CA LYS A 159 21.74 19.05 -16.80
C LYS A 159 23.04 18.54 -16.17
N ALA A 160 23.72 19.37 -15.38
CA ALA A 160 24.96 19.00 -14.72
C ALA A 160 24.76 18.20 -13.42
N ASP A 161 23.57 18.25 -12.81
CA ASP A 161 23.27 17.64 -11.51
C ASP A 161 23.26 16.09 -11.56
N GLU A 162 24.06 15.46 -10.70
CA GLU A 162 24.24 14.00 -10.68
C GLU A 162 22.99 13.22 -10.22
N GLU A 163 22.18 13.82 -9.36
CA GLU A 163 20.92 13.19 -8.92
C GLU A 163 19.90 13.24 -10.07
N VAL A 164 19.82 14.36 -10.79
CA VAL A 164 18.99 14.49 -11.99
C VAL A 164 19.38 13.45 -13.04
N LYS A 165 20.67 13.29 -13.35
CA LYS A 165 21.14 12.28 -14.32
C LYS A 165 20.72 10.86 -13.95
N LYS A 166 20.82 10.49 -12.67
CA LYS A 166 20.39 9.17 -12.16
C LYS A 166 18.90 8.96 -12.35
N VAL A 167 18.07 9.96 -12.04
CA VAL A 167 16.62 9.87 -12.22
C VAL A 167 16.24 9.82 -13.70
N LEU A 168 16.90 10.61 -14.56
CA LEU A 168 16.67 10.56 -16.00
C LEU A 168 17.03 9.20 -16.61
N PHE A 169 18.10 8.56 -16.15
CA PHE A 169 18.46 7.20 -16.56
C PHE A 169 17.35 6.19 -16.20
N PHE A 170 16.78 6.29 -15.00
CA PHE A 170 15.67 5.44 -14.57
C PHE A 170 14.37 5.65 -15.39
N LEU A 171 14.19 6.84 -15.98
CA LEU A 171 13.04 7.15 -16.81
C LEU A 171 13.14 6.56 -18.23
N ASN A 172 14.36 6.26 -18.71
CA ASN A 172 14.63 5.59 -19.99
C ASN A 172 14.37 4.08 -19.91
#